data_AF-A0AAD0NMH9-F1
#
_entry.id   AF-A0AAD0NMH9-F1
#
_cell.length_a   1.000
_cell.length_b   1.000
_cell.length_c   1.000
_cell.angle_alpha   90.00
_cell.angle_beta   90.00
_cell.angle_gamma   90.00
#
_symmetry.space_group_name_H-M   'P 1'
#
loop_
_entity.id
_entity.type
_entity.pdbx_description
1 polymer ?
#
loop_
_entity_poly.entity_id
_entity_poly.type
_entity_poly.pdbx_seq_one_letter_code
_entity_poly.pdbx_strand_id
1 'polypeptide(L)'
;MKEFTLDHAGTRLTVEFDQSMLFYYRARLIVGDATADERPIFMGSVMLRSADPALRVEAVVGWWGPKKAVLHDEARDQSVSFTRSR
;
A
#
# COMPACT_ATOMS: atom_id res chain seq x y z
N MET A 1 2.93 -13.07 4.52
CA MET A 1 3.12 -11.86 3.70
C MET A 1 2.07 -11.80 2.61
N LYS A 2 1.45 -10.65 2.38
CA LYS A 2 0.61 -10.37 1.20
C LYS A 2 1.15 -9.14 0.49
N GLU A 3 1.19 -9.18 -0.82
CA GLU A 3 1.77 -8.12 -1.63
C GLU A 3 0.75 -7.64 -2.67
N PHE A 4 0.75 -6.33 -2.92
CA PHE A 4 -0.02 -5.68 -3.95
C PHE A 4 0.91 -4.79 -4.77
N THR A 5 0.84 -4.85 -6.09
CA THR A 5 1.73 -4.12 -6.99
C THR A 5 0.94 -3.23 -7.94
N LEU A 6 1.56 -2.12 -8.34
CA LEU A 6 1.03 -1.18 -9.31
C LEU A 6 2.19 -0.55 -10.08
N ASP A 7 2.19 -0.67 -11.40
CA ASP A 7 3.08 0.11 -12.26
C ASP A 7 2.41 1.46 -12.53
N HIS A 8 3.00 2.55 -12.02
CA HIS A 8 2.45 3.89 -12.13
C HIS A 8 3.54 4.88 -12.57
N ALA A 9 3.28 5.60 -13.67
CA ALA A 9 4.22 6.59 -14.23
C ALA A 9 5.66 6.05 -14.43
N GLY A 10 5.79 4.79 -14.87
CA GLY A 10 7.08 4.13 -15.08
C GLY A 10 7.79 3.68 -13.82
N THR A 11 7.17 3.85 -12.65
CA THR A 11 7.69 3.39 -11.35
C THR A 11 6.84 2.25 -10.83
N ARG A 12 7.47 1.15 -10.40
CA ARG A 12 6.78 0.07 -9.71
C ARG A 12 6.57 0.43 -8.25
N LEU A 13 5.31 0.43 -7.85
CA LEU A 13 4.87 0.61 -6.48
C LEU A 13 4.48 -0.75 -5.92
N THR A 14 4.93 -1.05 -4.70
CA THR A 14 4.58 -2.28 -4.00
C THR A 14 4.06 -1.93 -2.61
N VAL A 15 2.92 -2.52 -2.24
CA VAL A 15 2.40 -2.49 -0.88
C VAL A 15 2.49 -3.88 -0.29
N GLU A 16 3.30 -4.01 0.76
CA GLU A 16 3.44 -5.24 1.51
C GLU A 16 2.63 -5.18 2.80
N PHE A 17 1.98 -6.29 3.14
CA PHE A 17 1.37 -6.53 4.44
C PHE A 17 2.08 -7.71 5.11
N ASP A 18 2.80 -7.40 6.18
CA ASP A 18 3.40 -8.39 7.06
C ASP A 18 2.53 -8.60 8.29
N GLN A 19 2.24 -9.85 8.64
CA GLN A 19 1.30 -10.15 9.72
C GLN A 19 2.07 -10.30 11.02
N SER A 20 1.82 -9.40 11.97
CA SER A 20 2.44 -9.48 13.31
C SER A 20 1.56 -10.26 14.30
N MET A 21 0.24 -10.05 14.27
CA MET A 21 -0.74 -10.75 15.12
C MET A 21 -2.07 -10.95 14.36
N LEU A 22 -3.05 -11.60 14.99
CA LEU A 22 -4.40 -11.70 14.43
C LEU A 22 -4.98 -10.28 14.23
N PHE A 23 -5.42 -9.98 13.00
CA PHE A 23 -5.93 -8.67 12.57
C PHE A 23 -4.96 -7.48 12.65
N TYR A 24 -3.70 -7.71 13.03
CA TYR A 24 -2.68 -6.68 13.12
C TYR A 24 -1.59 -6.92 12.07
N TYR A 25 -1.45 -5.96 11.16
CA TYR A 25 -0.49 -6.01 10.08
C TYR A 25 0.42 -4.79 10.13
N ARG A 26 1.58 -4.94 9.52
CA ARG A 26 2.50 -3.87 9.18
C ARG A 26 2.40 -3.67 7.68
N ALA A 27 1.90 -2.50 7.28
CA ALA A 27 1.78 -2.12 5.88
C ALA A 27 3.02 -1.30 5.48
N ARG A 28 3.71 -1.70 4.43
CA ARG A 28 4.88 -0.98 3.87
C ARG A 28 4.57 -0.53 2.46
N LEU A 29 4.88 0.72 2.15
CA LEU A 29 4.93 1.23 0.79
C LEU A 29 6.38 1.18 0.31
N ILE A 30 6.63 0.47 -0.77
CA ILE A 30 7.93 0.35 -1.42
C ILE A 30 7.82 1.02 -2.79
N VAL A 31 8.78 1.89 -3.08
CA VAL A 31 8.89 2.63 -4.34
C VAL A 31 10.26 2.29 -4.95
N GLY A 32 10.26 1.57 -6.07
CA GLY A 32 11.48 0.93 -6.55
C GLY A 32 11.98 -0.11 -5.54
N ASP A 33 13.19 0.08 -5.02
CA ASP A 33 13.83 -0.80 -4.03
C ASP A 33 13.82 -0.22 -2.60
N ALA A 34 13.24 0.97 -2.40
CA ALA A 34 13.26 1.67 -1.13
C ALA A 34 11.89 1.60 -0.43
N THR A 35 11.91 1.36 0.89
CA THR A 35 10.71 1.54 1.71
C THR A 35 10.47 3.03 1.93
N ALA A 36 9.38 3.55 1.38
CA ALA A 36 9.00 4.95 1.48
C ALA A 36 8.27 5.29 2.78
N ASP A 37 7.39 4.40 3.25
CA ASP A 37 6.68 4.53 4.53
C ASP A 37 6.28 3.16 5.06
N GLU A 38 6.20 3.04 6.38
CA GLU A 38 5.79 1.83 7.09
C GLU A 38 4.88 2.21 8.25
N ARG A 39 3.70 1.58 8.31
CA ARG A 39 2.72 1.86 9.37
C ARG A 39 2.07 0.59 9.89
N PRO A 40 1.80 0.51 11.21
CA PRO A 40 0.92 -0.51 11.73
C PRO A 40 -0.52 -0.24 11.28
N ILE A 41 -1.25 -1.32 11.05
CA ILE A 41 -2.69 -1.30 10.78
C ILE A 41 -3.35 -2.44 11.54
N PHE A 42 -4.17 -2.07 12.51
CA PHE A 42 -5.20 -2.94 13.03
C PHE A 42 -6.45 -2.71 12.19
N MET A 43 -7.10 -3.79 11.74
CA MET A 43 -8.38 -3.81 11.01
C MET A 43 -8.97 -2.42 10.68
N GLY A 44 -8.92 -2.02 9.41
CA GLY A 44 -9.30 -0.67 8.97
C GLY A 44 -8.56 -0.26 7.70
N SER A 45 -8.24 1.03 7.58
CA SER A 45 -7.32 1.54 6.55
C SER A 45 -6.25 2.46 7.14
N VAL A 46 -5.10 2.54 6.47
CA VAL A 46 -4.03 3.46 6.79
C VAL A 46 -3.52 4.12 5.52
N MET A 47 -3.14 5.39 5.61
CA MET A 47 -2.55 6.13 4.51
C MET A 47 -1.03 6.08 4.61
N LEU A 48 -0.41 5.39 3.65
CA LEU A 48 1.04 5.38 3.43
C LEU A 48 1.41 6.52 2.50
N ARG A 49 2.58 7.13 2.68
CA ARG A 49 3.01 8.29 1.89
C ARG A 49 4.42 8.11 1.34
N SER A 50 4.71 8.70 0.20
CA SER A 50 6.07 8.89 -0.28
C SER A 50 6.33 10.37 -0.50
N ALA A 51 7.55 10.83 -0.25
CA ALA A 51 7.96 12.22 -0.47
C ALA A 51 8.41 12.47 -1.91
N ASP A 52 9.13 11.49 -2.50
CA ASP A 52 9.61 11.56 -3.88
C ASP A 52 9.48 10.18 -4.56
N PRO A 53 8.56 10.03 -5.53
CA PRO A 53 7.49 10.96 -5.88
C PRO A 53 6.49 11.15 -4.72
N ALA A 54 5.82 12.30 -4.70
CA ALA A 54 4.76 12.60 -3.73
C ALA A 54 3.54 11.71 -3.98
N LEU A 55 3.38 10.63 -3.21
CA LEU A 55 2.31 9.63 -3.37
C LEU A 55 1.52 9.44 -2.09
N ARG A 56 0.24 9.10 -2.23
CA ARG A 56 -0.65 8.73 -1.13
C ARG A 56 -1.30 7.39 -1.44
N VAL A 57 -1.02 6.37 -0.65
CA VAL A 57 -1.53 5.01 -0.87
C VAL A 57 -2.36 4.58 0.33
N GLU A 58 -3.63 4.31 0.12
CA GLU A 58 -4.50 3.74 1.14
C GLU A 58 -4.34 2.22 1.15
N ALA A 59 -3.88 1.69 2.28
CA ALA A 59 -3.74 0.27 2.54
C ALA A 59 -4.89 -0.19 3.44
N VAL A 60 -5.65 -1.23 3.03
CA VAL A 60 -6.88 -1.66 3.72
C VAL A 60 -6.76 -3.11 4.20
N VAL A 61 -7.04 -3.33 5.48
CA VAL A 61 -7.16 -4.65 6.12
C VAL A 61 -8.59 -4.86 6.60
N GLY A 62 -9.20 -5.96 6.19
CA GLY A 62 -10.53 -6.36 6.67
C GLY A 62 -10.47 -7.54 7.63
N TRP A 63 -11.65 -8.03 8.02
CA TRP A 63 -11.82 -9.19 8.89
C TRP A 63 -11.06 -10.45 8.42
N TRP A 64 -10.88 -10.61 7.11
CA TRP A 64 -10.20 -11.77 6.52
C TRP A 64 -8.75 -11.46 6.08
N GLY A 65 -8.13 -10.42 6.66
CA GLY A 65 -6.77 -9.97 6.34
C GLY A 65 -6.71 -8.85 5.30
N PRO A 66 -5.54 -8.63 4.66
CA PRO A 66 -5.33 -7.55 3.70
C PRO A 66 -6.28 -7.65 2.51
N LYS A 67 -6.96 -6.56 2.20
CA LYS A 67 -8.04 -6.51 1.20
C LYS A 67 -7.60 -5.88 -0.11
N LYS A 68 -7.05 -4.67 -0.04
CA LYS A 68 -6.65 -3.89 -1.20
C LYS A 68 -5.65 -2.80 -0.81
N ALA A 69 -4.96 -2.29 -1.82
CA ALA A 69 -4.26 -1.01 -1.75
C ALA A 69 -4.75 -0.11 -2.90
N VAL A 70 -4.85 1.20 -2.67
CA VAL A 70 -5.33 2.19 -3.64
C VAL A 70 -4.38 3.38 -3.65
N LEU A 71 -3.82 3.70 -4.82
CA LEU A 71 -3.08 4.94 -5.04
C LEU A 71 -4.08 6.08 -5.26
N HIS A 72 -3.93 7.16 -4.49
CA HIS A 72 -4.60 8.44 -4.68
C HIS A 72 -3.62 9.37 -5.40
N ASP A 73 -3.80 9.49 -6.71
CA ASP A 73 -2.99 10.35 -7.58
C ASP A 73 -3.66 11.72 -7.70
N GLU A 74 -3.28 12.64 -6.81
CA GLU A 74 -3.83 14.01 -6.77
C GLU A 74 -3.45 14.81 -8.03
N ALA A 75 -2.31 14.50 -8.67
CA ALA A 75 -1.86 15.22 -9.86
C ALA A 75 -2.75 14.93 -11.08
N ARG A 76 -3.38 13.76 -11.13
CA ARG A 76 -4.30 13.34 -12.20
C ARG A 76 -5.75 13.20 -11.74
N ASP A 77 -6.04 13.61 -10.51
CA ASP A 77 -7.35 13.51 -9.85
C ASP A 77 -7.99 12.11 -10.00
N GLN A 78 -7.20 11.06 -9.76
CA GLN A 78 -7.63 9.67 -9.96
C GLN A 78 -7.24 8.74 -8.83
N SER A 79 -8.00 7.65 -8.69
CA SER A 79 -7.70 6.54 -7.79
C SER A 79 -7.40 5.28 -8.57
N VAL A 80 -6.25 4.67 -8.32
CA VAL A 80 -5.80 3.46 -9.04
C VAL A 80 -5.63 2.32 -8.05
N SER A 81 -6.31 1.20 -8.29
CA SER A 81 -6.21 0.02 -7.43
C SER A 81 -4.95 -0.78 -7.75
N PHE A 82 -4.24 -1.22 -6.72
CA PHE A 82 -3.13 -2.15 -6.87
C PHE A 82 -3.68 -3.55 -7.19
N THR A 83 -2.91 -4.30 -7.97
CA THR A 83 -3.19 -5.71 -8.25
C THR A 83 -2.56 -6.58 -7.17
N ARG A 84 -3.31 -7.56 -6.66
CA ARG A 84 -2.76 -8.50 -5.69
C ARG A 84 -1.77 -9.44 -6.39
N SER A 85 -0.53 -9.49 -5.89
CA SER A 85 0.49 -10.45 -6.36
C SER A 85 0.06 -11.88 -5.98
N ARG A 86 0.42 -12.85 -6.84
CA ARG A 86 0.13 -14.28 -6.64
C ARG A 86 0.93 -14.86 -5.49
#